data_AF-A0ABD0RU46-F1
#
_entry.id   AF-A0ABD0RU46-F1
#
_cell.length_a   1.000
_cell.length_b   1.000
_cell.length_c   1.000
_cell.angle_alpha   90.00
_cell.angle_beta   90.00
_cell.angle_gamma   90.00
#
_symmetry.space_group_name_H-M   'P 1'
#
loop_
_entity.id
_entity.type
_entity.pdbx_description
1 polymer ?
#
loop_
_entity_poly.entity_id
_entity_poly.type
_entity_poly.pdbx_seq_one_letter_code
_entity_poly.pdbx_strand_id
1 'polypeptide(L)'
;PCVPTQVNVSLSCGSDTASVSWTASSGLVSYYTVTAVDDNGHTLTCNSSSTSCNINGLVCGQAYNVSVTAMSVDCTGQRSEVRRINT
;
A
#
# COMPACT_ATOMS: atom_id res chain seq x y z
N PRO A 1 7.56 -8.57 13.78
CA PRO A 1 7.29 -7.27 13.10
C PRO A 1 5.89 -6.75 13.47
N CYS A 2 5.80 -5.54 14.01
CA CYS A 2 4.51 -4.91 14.30
C CYS A 2 3.74 -4.56 13.01
N VAL A 3 2.45 -4.29 13.12
CA VAL A 3 1.61 -3.81 12.02
C VAL A 3 2.03 -2.38 11.62
N PRO A 4 2.18 -2.05 10.32
CA PRO A 4 2.32 -0.67 9.88
C PRO A 4 1.04 0.11 10.21
N THR A 5 1.16 1.31 10.77
CA THR A 5 0.02 2.17 11.12
C THR A 5 -0.01 3.42 10.27
N GLN A 6 -1.12 4.16 10.33
CA GLN A 6 -1.24 5.49 9.71
C GLN A 6 -0.99 5.45 8.19
N VAL A 7 -1.66 4.51 7.51
CA VAL A 7 -1.61 4.41 6.06
C VAL A 7 -2.33 5.61 5.45
N ASN A 8 -1.57 6.45 4.76
CA ASN A 8 -2.03 7.60 4.01
C ASN A 8 -1.91 7.29 2.52
N VAL A 9 -2.92 7.68 1.75
CA VAL A 9 -2.94 7.47 0.30
C VAL A 9 -3.28 8.79 -0.36
N SER A 10 -2.39 9.26 -1.22
CA SER A 10 -2.56 10.44 -2.05
C SER A 10 -2.65 10.04 -3.51
N LEU A 11 -3.76 10.36 -4.13
CA LEU A 11 -4.11 10.00 -5.50
C LEU A 11 -3.73 11.11 -6.46
N SER A 12 -3.19 10.73 -7.61
CA SER A 12 -2.80 11.63 -8.70
C SER A 12 -3.40 11.13 -10.00
N CYS A 13 -4.65 11.54 -10.27
CA CYS A 13 -5.38 11.20 -11.49
C CYS A 13 -4.75 11.75 -12.77
N GLY A 14 -3.94 12.81 -12.68
CA GLY A 14 -3.22 13.33 -13.85
C GLY A 14 -2.12 12.39 -14.36
N SER A 15 -1.69 11.41 -13.55
CA SER A 15 -0.61 10.48 -13.88
C SER A 15 -0.98 9.03 -13.59
N ASP A 16 -2.27 8.74 -13.33
CA ASP A 16 -2.76 7.39 -12.97
C ASP A 16 -1.95 6.74 -11.84
N THR A 17 -1.52 7.56 -10.87
CA THR A 17 -0.59 7.15 -9.81
C THR A 17 -1.21 7.37 -8.43
N ALA A 18 -0.93 6.47 -7.48
CA ALA A 18 -1.27 6.60 -6.08
C ALA A 18 0.01 6.53 -5.24
N SER A 19 0.35 7.62 -4.57
CA SER A 19 1.40 7.64 -3.56
C SER A 19 0.82 7.18 -2.22
N VAL A 20 1.32 6.06 -1.72
CA VAL A 20 0.94 5.47 -0.45
C VAL A 20 2.10 5.68 0.52
N SER A 21 1.81 6.19 1.71
CA SER A 21 2.76 6.37 2.79
C SER A 21 2.21 5.78 4.08
N TRP A 22 3.08 5.31 4.97
CA TRP A 22 2.69 4.70 6.24
C TRP A 22 3.75 4.96 7.31
N THR A 23 3.44 4.66 8.55
CA THR A 23 4.44 4.65 9.63
C THR A 23 5.16 3.30 9.64
N ALA A 24 6.50 3.33 9.71
CA ALA A 24 7.31 2.12 9.82
C ALA A 24 6.86 1.25 11.00
N SER A 25 6.81 -0.05 10.77
CA SER A 25 6.60 -1.02 11.84
C SER A 25 7.79 -1.06 12.79
N SER A 26 7.54 -1.22 14.08
CA SER A 26 8.60 -1.55 15.03
C SER A 26 9.09 -3.00 14.81
N GLY A 27 10.38 -3.14 14.50
CA GLY A 27 11.06 -4.42 14.27
C GLY A 27 11.89 -4.47 12.98
N LEU A 28 12.52 -5.62 12.73
CA LEU A 28 13.27 -5.88 11.50
C LEU A 28 12.27 -6.10 10.35
N VAL A 29 12.13 -5.09 9.49
CA VAL A 29 11.39 -5.16 8.23
C VAL A 29 12.40 -5.03 7.09
N SER A 30 12.38 -5.98 6.17
CA SER A 30 13.24 -5.98 4.98
C SER A 30 12.65 -5.08 3.89
N TYR A 31 11.35 -5.19 3.66
CA TYR A 31 10.61 -4.35 2.73
C TYR A 31 9.11 -4.36 3.05
N TYR A 32 8.37 -3.49 2.41
CA TYR A 32 6.92 -3.41 2.49
C TYR A 32 6.32 -3.69 1.12
N THR A 33 5.17 -4.33 1.11
CA THR A 33 4.36 -4.57 -0.09
C THR A 33 3.03 -3.89 0.08
N VAL A 34 2.75 -2.93 -0.79
CA VAL A 34 1.46 -2.27 -0.87
C VAL A 34 0.62 -2.99 -1.91
N THR A 35 -0.64 -3.24 -1.59
CA THR A 35 -1.63 -3.89 -2.45
C THR A 35 -2.87 -3.03 -2.52
N ALA A 36 -3.30 -2.67 -3.73
CA ALA A 36 -4.51 -1.93 -4.03
C ALA A 36 -5.43 -2.80 -4.89
N VAL A 37 -6.61 -3.13 -4.39
CA VAL A 37 -7.59 -3.98 -5.10
C VAL A 37 -8.82 -3.16 -5.44
N ASP A 38 -9.19 -3.07 -6.71
CA ASP A 38 -10.43 -2.41 -7.13
C ASP A 38 -11.68 -3.26 -6.83
N ASP A 39 -12.87 -2.70 -7.01
CA ASP A 39 -14.13 -3.47 -6.87
C ASP A 39 -14.31 -4.55 -7.96
N ASN A 40 -13.58 -4.47 -9.08
CA ASN A 40 -13.61 -5.48 -10.15
C ASN A 40 -12.64 -6.66 -9.90
N GLY A 41 -11.84 -6.62 -8.83
CA GLY A 41 -10.80 -7.60 -8.51
C GLY A 41 -9.43 -7.35 -9.16
N HIS A 42 -9.26 -6.24 -9.90
CA HIS A 42 -7.97 -5.79 -10.39
C HIS A 42 -7.07 -5.41 -9.22
N THR A 43 -5.90 -6.05 -9.15
CA THR A 43 -4.96 -5.87 -8.05
C THR A 43 -3.68 -5.24 -8.55
N LEU A 44 -3.37 -4.06 -8.02
CA LEU A 44 -2.13 -3.36 -8.23
C LEU A 44 -1.25 -3.54 -6.99
N THR A 45 0.05 -3.70 -7.20
CA THR A 45 1.01 -3.85 -6.10
C THR A 45 2.26 -3.05 -6.34
N CYS A 46 2.85 -2.53 -5.26
CA CYS A 46 4.19 -1.97 -5.32
C CYS A 46 4.98 -2.32 -4.05
N ASN A 47 6.27 -2.56 -4.22
CA ASN A 47 7.20 -2.93 -3.17
C ASN A 47 8.16 -1.77 -2.90
N SER A 48 8.44 -1.53 -1.62
CA SER A 48 9.39 -0.48 -1.22
C SER A 48 10.04 -0.86 0.10
N SER A 49 11.34 -0.64 0.22
CA SER A 49 12.06 -0.74 1.49
C SER A 49 11.82 0.46 2.40
N SER A 50 11.31 1.56 1.83
CA SER A 50 10.94 2.76 2.56
C SER A 50 9.50 2.71 3.06
N THR A 51 9.08 3.71 3.82
CA THR A 51 7.72 3.86 4.33
C THR A 51 6.76 4.52 3.35
N SER A 52 7.10 4.50 2.06
CA SER A 52 6.31 5.07 0.98
C SER A 52 6.53 4.33 -0.33
N CYS A 53 5.50 4.27 -1.15
CA CYS A 53 5.49 3.56 -2.43
C CYS A 53 4.46 4.21 -3.38
N ASN A 54 4.79 4.26 -4.66
CA ASN A 54 3.91 4.78 -5.69
C ASN A 54 3.35 3.61 -6.52
N ILE A 55 2.03 3.45 -6.50
CA ILE A 55 1.32 2.49 -7.33
C ILE A 55 0.95 3.20 -8.63
N ASN A 56 1.33 2.63 -9.77
CA ASN A 56 0.98 3.15 -11.09
C ASN A 56 -0.14 2.31 -11.72
N GLY A 57 -0.89 2.91 -12.65
CA GLY A 57 -1.96 2.22 -13.37
C GLY A 57 -3.31 2.25 -12.65
N LEU A 58 -3.53 3.22 -11.75
CA LEU A 58 -4.85 3.42 -11.16
C LEU A 58 -5.78 4.10 -12.17
N VAL A 59 -7.02 3.63 -12.22
CA VAL A 59 -8.07 4.24 -13.04
C VAL A 59 -8.84 5.23 -12.17
N CYS A 60 -9.01 6.47 -12.62
CA CYS A 60 -9.82 7.45 -11.89
C CYS A 60 -11.33 7.23 -12.05
N GLY A 61 -12.08 7.49 -10.99
CA GLY A 61 -13.49 7.12 -10.84
C GLY A 61 -13.74 5.73 -10.26
N GLN A 62 -12.71 5.04 -9.72
CA GLN A 62 -12.84 3.69 -9.15
C GLN A 62 -12.50 3.66 -7.66
N ALA A 63 -13.12 2.75 -6.92
CA ALA A 63 -12.75 2.54 -5.52
C ALA A 63 -11.68 1.46 -5.44
N TYR A 64 -10.58 1.77 -4.73
CA TYR A 64 -9.49 0.84 -4.46
C TYR A 64 -9.34 0.59 -2.96
N ASN A 65 -9.14 -0.66 -2.59
CA ASN A 65 -8.82 -1.09 -1.23
C ASN A 65 -7.32 -1.25 -1.10
N VAL A 66 -6.67 -0.26 -0.50
CA VAL A 66 -5.22 -0.20 -0.30
C VAL A 66 -4.84 -0.80 1.04
N SER A 67 -3.80 -1.63 1.07
CA SER A 67 -3.24 -2.21 2.29
C SER A 67 -1.74 -2.37 2.19
N VAL A 68 -1.03 -2.27 3.30
CA VAL A 68 0.43 -2.36 3.38
C VAL A 68 0.81 -3.57 4.21
N THR A 69 1.65 -4.44 3.68
CA THR A 69 2.17 -5.62 4.38
C THR A 69 3.66 -5.43 4.64
N ALA A 70 4.08 -5.51 5.90
CA ALA A 70 5.50 -5.55 6.23
C ALA A 70 6.06 -6.94 5.93
N MET A 71 7.19 -7.04 5.24
CA MET A 71 7.87 -8.30 4.92
C MET A 71 9.24 -8.33 5.62
N SER A 72 9.53 -9.42 6.31
CA SER A 72 10.84 -9.66 6.93
C SER A 72 11.46 -10.94 6.37
N VAL A 73 12.79 -11.04 6.40
CA VAL A 73 13.54 -12.15 5.79
C VAL A 73 13.12 -13.53 6.31
N ASP A 74 12.62 -13.59 7.55
CA ASP A 74 12.21 -14.82 8.22
C ASP A 74 10.69 -14.98 8.34
N CYS A 75 9.90 -13.94 8.02
CA CYS A 75 8.45 -13.97 8.24
C CYS A 75 7.69 -12.93 7.42
N THR A 76 6.57 -13.33 6.84
CA THR A 76 5.54 -12.41 6.33
C THR A 76 4.96 -11.66 7.53
N GLY A 77 5.24 -10.36 7.64
CA GLY A 77 4.76 -9.54 8.75
C GLY A 77 3.26 -9.24 8.64
N GLN A 78 2.74 -8.49 9.61
CA GLN A 78 1.31 -8.19 9.64
C GLN A 78 0.92 -7.15 8.57
N ARG A 79 -0.28 -7.33 8.04
CA ARG A 79 -0.92 -6.37 7.14
C ARG A 79 -1.56 -5.24 7.92
N SER A 80 -1.35 -4.01 7.45
CA SER A 80 -2.00 -2.80 7.94
C SER A 80 -3.51 -2.88 7.80
N GLU A 81 -4.17 -1.89 8.41
CA GLU A 81 -5.55 -1.56 8.10
C GLU A 81 -5.75 -1.35 6.59
N VAL A 82 -6.92 -1.77 6.09
CA VAL A 82 -7.33 -1.52 4.71
C VAL A 82 -7.91 -0.12 4.63
N ARG A 83 -7.38 0.68 3.72
CA ARG A 83 -7.90 1.99 3.37
C ARG A 83 -8.60 1.91 2.03
N ARG A 84 -9.93 2.06 2.07
CA ARG A 84 -10.73 2.25 0.85
C ARG A 84 -10.59 3.71 0.43
N ILE A 85 -10.15 3.90 -0.80
CA ILE A 85 -10.02 5.20 -1.44
C ILE A 85 -10.84 5.23 -2.72
N ASN A 86 -11.33 6.40 -3.08
CA ASN A 86 -12.04 6.64 -4.33
C ASN A 86 -11.14 7.52 -5.18
N THR A 87 -10.71 6.99 -6.32
CA THR A 87 -10.00 7.74 -7.37
C THR A 87 -10.96 8.51 -8.25
#